data_AF-A0A4V5LSU2-F1
#
_entry.id   AF-A0A4V5LSU2-F1
#
_cell.length_a   1.000
_cell.length_b   1.000
_cell.length_c   1.000
_cell.angle_alpha   90.00
_cell.angle_beta   90.00
_cell.angle_gamma   90.00
#
_symmetry.space_group_name_H-M   'P 1'
#
loop_
_entity.id
_entity.type
_entity.pdbx_description
1 polymer ?
#
loop_
_entity_poly.entity_id
_entity_poly.type
_entity_poly.pdbx_seq_one_letter_code
_entity_poly.pdbx_strand_id
1 'polypeptide(L)' 'MDEHYKRHTSLDADSLTYSEQMVLDAVKKRKVPVNDVSEIAKVCRLSEMQASVAVQLLTHKKLIPPQ' A
#
# COMPACT_ATOMS: atom_id res chain seq x y z
N MET A 1 29.06 22.83 4.06
CA MET A 1 27.96 22.40 3.15
C MET A 1 27.60 21.04 3.67
N ASP A 2 26.58 20.95 4.50
CA ASP A 2 26.15 19.69 5.10
C ASP A 2 24.66 19.57 4.86
N GLU A 3 24.36 19.03 3.68
CA GLU A 3 23.02 18.70 3.24
C GLU A 3 22.48 17.50 4.03
N HIS A 4 21.16 17.55 4.26
CA HIS A 4 20.31 16.36 4.23
C HIS A 4 20.20 15.45 5.46
N TYR A 5 20.17 16.00 6.69
CA TYR A 5 19.68 15.20 7.83
C TYR A 5 18.85 15.99 8.84
N LYS A 6 17.69 16.51 8.43
CA LYS A 6 16.50 16.72 9.30
C LYS A 6 15.40 17.51 8.59
N ARG A 7 14.49 16.78 7.95
CA ARG A 7 13.08 17.11 7.75
C ARG A 7 12.38 15.75 7.79
N HIS A 8 11.32 15.46 8.54
CA HIS A 8 10.40 16.26 9.32
C HIS A 8 9.58 15.22 10.14
N THR A 9 9.50 15.41 11.45
CA THR A 9 8.27 15.33 12.28
C THR A 9 7.22 14.21 12.05
N SER A 10 7.07 13.32 13.05
CA SER A 10 5.82 12.64 13.47
C SER A 10 5.06 11.79 12.43
N LEU A 11 5.59 10.62 12.04
CA LEU A 11 4.93 9.66 11.13
C LEU A 11 4.89 8.22 11.70
N ASP A 12 4.91 8.08 13.02
CA ASP A 12 5.26 6.81 13.67
C ASP A 12 4.10 5.80 13.81
N ALA A 13 2.94 6.03 13.17
CA ALA A 13 1.84 5.05 13.08
C ALA A 13 1.07 5.02 11.74
N ASP A 14 1.14 6.08 10.94
CA ASP A 14 0.40 6.22 9.67
C ASP A 14 1.27 6.13 8.41
N SER A 15 2.52 5.67 8.54
CA SER A 15 3.34 5.36 7.37
C SER A 15 2.91 4.01 6.78
N LEU A 16 2.55 4.02 5.50
CA LEU A 16 2.31 2.78 4.76
C LEU A 16 3.62 2.04 4.57
N THR A 17 3.58 0.72 4.79
CA THR A 17 4.68 -0.14 4.36
C THR A 17 4.82 -0.08 2.83
N TYR A 18 5.98 -0.48 2.34
CA TYR A 18 6.24 -0.48 0.90
C TYR A 18 5.19 -1.29 0.12
N SER A 19 4.81 -2.47 0.60
CA SER A 19 3.77 -3.31 -0.01
C SER A 19 2.39 -2.63 0.01
N GLU A 20 2.01 -1.98 1.10
CA GLU A 20 0.75 -1.22 1.16
C GLU A 20 0.74 -0.05 0.20
N GLN A 21 1.85 0.69 0.07
CA GLN A 21 1.95 1.78 -0.89
C GLN A 21 1.80 1.28 -2.33
N MET A 22 2.44 0.14 -2.66
CA MET A 22 2.33 -0.47 -3.99
C MET A 22 0.89 -0.90 -4.31
N VAL A 23 0.22 -1.56 -3.36
CA VAL A 23 -1.17 -2.01 -3.54
C VAL A 23 -2.11 -0.81 -3.65
N LEU A 24 -1.94 0.20 -2.80
CA LEU A 24 -2.75 1.42 -2.85
C LEU A 24 -2.60 2.13 -4.20
N ASP A 25 -1.39 2.21 -4.73
CA ASP A 25 -1.12 2.78 -6.04
C ASP A 25 -1.73 1.95 -7.17
N ALA A 26 -1.68 0.61 -7.10
CA ALA A 26 -2.30 -0.26 -8.10
C ALA A 26 -3.82 -0.09 -8.13
N VAL A 27 -4.46 -0.05 -6.96
CA VAL A 27 -5.93 0.12 -6.86
C VAL A 27 -6.35 1.52 -7.31
N LYS A 28 -5.69 2.58 -6.83
CA LYS A 28 -6.11 3.96 -7.11
C LYS A 28 -5.68 4.48 -8.49
N LYS A 29 -4.45 4.18 -8.92
CA LYS A 29 -3.87 4.77 -10.14
C LYS A 29 -3.99 3.83 -11.33
N ARG A 30 -3.74 2.53 -11.14
CA ARG A 30 -3.82 1.52 -12.21
C ARG A 30 -5.20 0.91 -12.37
N LYS A 31 -6.16 1.31 -11.52
CA LYS A 31 -7.57 0.89 -11.54
C LYS A 31 -7.74 -0.62 -11.47
N VAL A 32 -6.88 -1.29 -10.72
CA VAL A 32 -7.06 -2.72 -10.41
C VAL A 32 -8.19 -2.86 -9.39
N PRO A 33 -9.17 -3.77 -9.61
CA PRO A 33 -10.24 -4.01 -8.65
C PRO A 33 -9.70 -4.47 -7.29
N VAL A 34 -10.20 -3.88 -6.19
CA VAL A 34 -9.74 -4.21 -4.83
C VAL A 34 -10.04 -5.66 -4.41
N ASN A 35 -11.03 -6.28 -5.04
CA ASN A 35 -11.45 -7.66 -4.83
C ASN A 35 -10.64 -8.67 -5.67
N ASP A 36 -9.83 -8.22 -6.63
CA ASP A 36 -8.99 -9.08 -7.45
C ASP A 36 -7.56 -9.13 -6.89
N VAL A 37 -7.40 -9.87 -5.79
CA VAL A 37 -6.11 -10.02 -5.09
C VAL A 37 -5.05 -10.65 -5.99
N SER A 38 -5.43 -11.55 -6.90
CA SER A 38 -4.50 -12.22 -7.82
C SER A 38 -3.93 -11.21 -8.84
N GLU A 39 -4.77 -10.33 -9.39
CA GLU A 39 -4.30 -9.28 -10.29
C GLU A 39 -3.46 -8.22 -9.55
N ILE A 40 -3.86 -7.82 -8.34
CA ILE A 40 -3.06 -6.95 -7.49
C ILE A 40 -1.66 -7.55 -7.25
N ALA A 41 -1.59 -8.84 -6.91
CA ALA A 41 -0.33 -9.53 -6.68
C ALA A 41 0.58 -9.50 -7.92
N LYS A 42 0.04 -9.76 -9.12
CA LYS A 42 0.79 -9.70 -10.39
C LYS A 42 1.30 -8.28 -10.68
N VAL A 43 0.42 -7.28 -10.60
CA VAL A 43 0.75 -5.88 -10.91
C VAL A 43 1.77 -5.29 -9.93
N CYS A 44 1.69 -5.69 -8.66
CA CYS A 44 2.61 -5.27 -7.60
C CYS A 44 3.84 -6.18 -7.46
N ARG A 45 3.94 -7.29 -8.21
CA ARG A 45 5.00 -8.30 -8.07
C ARG A 45 5.16 -8.80 -6.62
N LEU A 46 4.03 -9.04 -5.97
CA LEU A 46 3.93 -9.58 -4.61
C LEU A 46 3.43 -11.03 -4.68
N SER A 47 3.64 -11.80 -3.61
CA SER A 47 2.87 -13.05 -3.45
C SER A 47 1.40 -12.73 -3.18
N GLU A 48 0.49 -13.66 -3.50
CA GLU A 48 -0.93 -13.47 -3.19
C GLU A 48 -1.18 -13.27 -1.69
N MET A 49 -0.40 -13.93 -0.83
CA MET A 49 -0.45 -13.72 0.62
C MET A 49 -0.08 -12.27 1.01
N GLN A 50 1.00 -11.73 0.46
CA GLN A 50 1.42 -10.36 0.73
C GLN A 50 0.40 -9.34 0.22
N ALA A 51 -0.13 -9.55 -0.99
CA ALA A 51 -1.18 -8.71 -1.55
C ALA A 51 -2.45 -8.76 -0.69
N SER A 52 -2.87 -9.95 -0.26
CA SER A 52 -4.03 -10.13 0.62
C SER A 52 -3.86 -9.40 1.95
N VAL A 53 -2.70 -9.54 2.60
CA VAL A 53 -2.42 -8.85 3.88
C VAL A 53 -2.42 -7.33 3.67
N ALA A 54 -1.76 -6.84 2.62
CA ALA A 54 -1.74 -5.40 2.32
C ALA A 54 -3.12 -4.84 2.05
N VAL A 55 -3.98 -5.55 1.30
CA VAL A 55 -5.38 -5.15 1.08
C VAL A 55 -6.13 -5.07 2.42
N GLN A 56 -6.03 -6.09 3.28
CA GLN A 56 -6.68 -6.09 4.59
C GLN A 56 -6.24 -4.91 5.48
N LEU A 57 -4.94 -4.62 5.51
CA LEU A 57 -4.40 -3.51 6.29
C LEU A 57 -4.87 -2.15 5.74
N LEU A 58 -4.88 -1.97 4.41
CA LEU A 58 -5.38 -0.76 3.77
C LEU A 58 -6.88 -0.55 3.99
N THR A 59 -7.67 -1.64 3.99
CA THR A 59 -9.10 -1.61 4.34
C THR A 59 -9.30 -1.20 5.79
N HIS A 60 -8.54 -1.78 6.72
CA HIS A 60 -8.59 -1.42 8.14
C HIS A 60 -8.22 0.06 8.37
N LYS A 61 -7.24 0.57 7.60
CA LYS A 61 -6.86 1.99 7.57
C LYS A 61 -7.86 2.89 6.82
N LYS A 62 -8.95 2.33 6.26
CA LYS A 62 -9.99 3.04 5.48
C LYS A 62 -9.44 3.76 4.24
N LEU A 63 -8.34 3.26 3.67
CA LEU A 63 -7.69 3.85 2.49
C LEU A 63 -8.23 3.29 1.18
N ILE A 64 -8.85 2.11 1.24
CA ILE A 64 -9.59 1.43 0.17
C ILE A 64 -10.90 0.86 0.76
N PRO A 65 -11.94 0.66 -0.06
CA PRO A 65 -13.21 0.13 0.43
C PRO A 65 -13.08 -1.32 0.92
N PRO A 66 -13.94 -1.75 1.86
CA PRO A 66 -14.03 -3.17 2.23
C PRO A 66 -14.44 -4.03 1.03
N GLN A 67 -13.91 -5.24 0.99
CA GLN A 67 -14.30 -6.27 0.03
C GLN A 67 -15.72 -6.77 0.29
#